data_AF-A0A1G7AWH9-F1
#
_entry.id   AF-A0A1G7AWH9-F1
#
_cell.length_a   1.000
_cell.length_b   1.000
_cell.length_c   1.000
_cell.angle_alpha   90.00
_cell.angle_beta   90.00
_cell.angle_gamma   90.00
#
_symmetry.space_group_name_H-M   'P 1'
#
loop_
_entity.id
_entity.type
_entity.pdbx_description
1 polymer ?
#
loop_
_entity_poly.entity_id
_entity_poly.type
_entity_poly.pdbx_seq_one_letter_code
_entity_poly.pdbx_strand_id
1 'polypeptide(L)'
;MTLPRLLALFLLLCGAMLCVPLLCGPARAAAFLPLGETRGPLLQQGQALIAPRGGAPSDGANGGASLFAGTQGGSFFEPVVRAAPLPALAPSSNVAEHIRNVIALAEAGPAGYDAIQHGARSLPRKRPTAMTLGEIYDWIAATPGQPHAIGRYQFVPDTLRALVRRAGLSRETRFTPRVQDHLADLLLLDAGLPEAQRGEITPRSFMHNLAGIWAGLPLPSGKSRYHGYAGNKATMTWARFEREMAPVFRR
;
A
#
# COMPACT_ATOMS: atom_id res chain seq x y z
N MET A 1 17.77 -4.80 -64.32
CA MET A 1 19.09 -4.32 -64.79
C MET A 1 19.11 -2.81 -64.52
N THR A 2 20.02 -2.15 -63.81
CA THR A 2 21.26 -2.48 -63.09
C THR A 2 21.59 -1.19 -62.33
N LEU A 3 21.91 -1.27 -61.04
CA LEU A 3 22.63 -0.21 -60.32
C LEU A 3 24.10 -0.64 -60.21
N PRO A 4 25.07 0.29 -60.38
CA PRO A 4 26.15 0.40 -59.38
C PRO A 4 26.48 1.89 -59.09
N ARG A 5 26.58 2.35 -57.84
CA ARG A 5 27.71 2.30 -56.86
C ARG A 5 28.93 3.19 -57.21
N LEU A 6 29.31 4.04 -56.24
CA LEU A 6 30.61 4.63 -55.84
C LEU A 6 30.44 6.16 -55.56
N LEU A 7 31.05 6.87 -54.59
CA LEU A 7 31.74 6.63 -53.32
C LEU A 7 32.17 8.03 -52.77
N ALA A 8 32.32 8.20 -51.45
CA ALA A 8 33.06 9.25 -50.70
C ALA A 8 32.53 10.72 -50.74
N LEU A 9 32.09 11.37 -49.65
CA LEU A 9 32.69 11.75 -48.34
C LEU A 9 33.79 12.83 -48.41
N PHE A 10 33.46 14.08 -48.07
CA PHE A 10 34.29 15.12 -47.39
C PHE A 10 33.39 16.37 -47.13
N LEU A 11 32.89 16.63 -45.92
CA LEU A 11 33.43 17.46 -44.81
C LEU A 11 33.41 19.00 -45.02
N LEU A 12 32.85 19.68 -43.99
CA LEU A 12 33.08 21.05 -43.48
C LEU A 12 32.18 22.24 -43.91
N LEU A 13 31.36 22.69 -42.94
CA LEU A 13 31.13 24.08 -42.51
C LEU A 13 30.28 24.03 -41.20
N CYS A 14 30.84 24.21 -39.99
CA CYS A 14 31.09 25.48 -39.27
C CYS A 14 29.86 26.43 -39.26
N GLY A 15 29.34 26.97 -38.14
CA GLY A 15 29.77 27.03 -36.74
C GLY A 15 28.55 27.21 -35.81
N ALA A 16 28.61 26.74 -34.57
CA ALA A 16 29.15 27.44 -33.40
C ALA A 16 28.22 28.53 -32.84
N MET A 17 27.43 28.17 -31.83
CA MET A 17 27.08 29.10 -30.74
C MET A 17 27.22 28.33 -29.41
N LEU A 18 28.18 28.77 -28.59
CA LEU A 18 28.57 28.19 -27.30
C LEU A 18 28.32 29.21 -26.18
N CYS A 19 28.15 28.69 -24.96
CA CYS A 19 28.11 29.33 -23.64
C CYS A 19 26.75 29.94 -23.24
N VAL A 20 26.13 29.58 -22.11
CA VAL A 20 26.67 29.41 -20.74
C VAL A 20 25.90 28.32 -19.96
N PRO A 21 26.57 27.50 -19.10
CA PRO A 21 25.92 26.58 -18.17
C PRO A 21 25.81 27.18 -16.76
N LEU A 22 24.66 27.04 -16.11
CA LEU A 22 24.50 27.26 -14.66
C LEU A 22 23.67 26.11 -14.05
N LEU A 23 24.41 25.22 -13.38
CA LEU A 23 24.09 24.51 -12.14
C LEU A 23 22.60 24.28 -11.80
N CYS A 24 22.13 23.04 -11.92
CA CYS A 24 21.14 22.50 -11.00
C CYS A 24 21.32 20.97 -10.88
N GLY A 25 21.68 20.52 -9.68
CA GLY A 25 22.06 19.14 -9.38
C GLY A 25 20.89 18.15 -9.40
N PRO A 26 21.16 16.84 -9.28
CA PRO A 26 20.13 15.82 -9.28
C PRO A 26 19.28 15.93 -8.01
N ALA A 27 17.97 16.09 -8.19
CA ALA A 27 16.97 15.97 -7.14
C ALA A 27 17.04 14.55 -6.54
N ARG A 28 17.70 14.43 -5.39
CA ARG A 28 17.71 13.23 -4.56
C ARG A 28 16.31 13.04 -3.99
N ALA A 29 15.75 11.85 -4.21
CA ALA A 29 14.61 11.36 -3.46
C ALA A 29 14.93 11.44 -1.96
N ALA A 30 14.07 12.13 -1.20
CA ALA A 30 14.20 12.24 0.25
C ALA A 30 13.87 10.88 0.88
N ALA A 31 14.92 10.14 1.23
CA ALA A 31 14.83 9.07 2.20
C ALA A 31 14.61 9.70 3.58
N PHE A 32 13.46 9.44 4.20
CA PHE A 32 13.26 9.69 5.61
C PHE A 32 14.17 8.74 6.41
N LEU A 33 15.15 9.31 7.13
CA LEU A 33 15.89 8.66 8.21
C LEU A 33 15.51 9.34 9.53
N PRO A 34 15.30 8.59 10.63
CA PRO A 34 15.03 9.18 11.93
C PRO A 34 16.35 9.59 12.61
N LEU A 35 16.39 10.80 13.14
CA LEU A 35 17.39 11.22 14.13
C LEU A 35 17.15 10.44 15.42
N GLY A 36 18.14 9.62 15.82
CA GLY A 36 18.32 9.23 17.20
C GLY A 36 19.37 10.13 17.83
N GLU A 37 19.18 10.48 19.12
CA GLU A 37 20.27 10.45 20.10
C GLU A 37 19.75 10.61 21.54
N THR A 38 19.86 9.49 22.26
CA THR A 38 20.53 9.36 23.57
C THR A 38 20.00 10.09 24.80
N ARG A 39 19.56 9.27 25.77
CA ARG A 39 19.92 9.38 27.20
C ARG A 39 19.51 8.08 27.91
N GLY A 40 20.49 7.30 28.35
CA GLY A 40 20.35 6.44 29.54
C GLY A 40 21.42 6.85 30.55
N PRO A 41 21.60 6.14 31.67
CA PRO A 41 20.67 5.24 32.37
C PRO A 41 20.46 5.68 33.83
N LEU A 42 19.44 5.15 34.51
CA LEU A 42 19.40 5.16 35.98
C LEU A 42 18.86 3.82 36.49
N LEU A 43 19.80 3.08 37.08
CA LEU A 43 19.58 1.88 37.88
C LEU A 43 18.61 2.17 39.03
N GLN A 44 17.57 1.35 39.19
CA GLN A 44 17.07 1.04 40.53
C GLN A 44 16.47 -0.37 40.53
N GLN A 45 17.04 -1.19 41.40
CA GLN A 45 16.72 -2.59 41.66
C GLN A 45 15.32 -2.74 42.27
N GLY A 46 14.57 -3.75 41.83
CA GLY A 46 13.35 -4.25 42.48
C GLY A 46 13.35 -5.77 42.45
N GLN A 47 13.44 -6.38 43.62
CA GLN A 47 13.74 -7.79 43.85
C GLN A 47 12.59 -8.75 43.47
N ALA A 48 12.97 -9.97 43.10
CA ALA A 48 12.07 -11.11 42.98
C ALA A 48 11.62 -11.61 44.36
N LEU A 49 10.31 -11.80 44.54
CA LEU A 49 9.72 -12.46 45.70
C LEU A 49 9.25 -13.86 45.29
N ILE A 50 10.13 -14.85 45.40
CA ILE A 50 9.73 -16.24 45.61
C ILE A 50 10.07 -16.58 47.05
N ALA A 51 9.08 -17.07 47.80
CA ALA A 51 9.30 -17.80 49.04
C ALA A 51 8.63 -19.18 48.91
N PRO A 52 9.36 -20.29 49.08
CA PRO A 52 8.78 -21.63 49.14
C PRO A 52 8.61 -22.06 50.61
N ARG A 53 7.42 -22.55 50.98
CA ARG A 53 7.15 -23.44 52.12
C ARG A 53 5.89 -24.22 51.72
N GLY A 54 5.80 -25.54 51.63
CA GLY A 54 6.43 -26.61 52.41
C GLY A 54 5.36 -27.19 53.35
N GLY A 55 4.72 -28.30 52.96
CA GLY A 55 3.81 -29.06 53.84
C GLY A 55 2.72 -29.88 53.12
N ALA A 56 2.92 -31.19 53.03
CA ALA A 56 1.87 -32.23 52.94
C ALA A 56 1.84 -32.98 54.32
N PRO A 57 0.95 -33.95 54.64
CA PRO A 57 -0.11 -34.60 53.84
C PRO A 57 -1.46 -34.82 54.60
N SER A 58 -2.52 -35.26 53.90
CA SER A 58 -3.31 -36.49 54.19
C SER A 58 -4.75 -36.49 53.61
N ASP A 59 -5.05 -37.59 52.91
CA ASP A 59 -6.26 -38.42 52.82
C ASP A 59 -7.69 -37.85 52.86
N GLY A 60 -8.52 -38.30 51.90
CA GLY A 60 -9.99 -38.30 52.07
C GLY A 60 -10.77 -38.35 50.75
N ALA A 61 -11.55 -39.41 50.57
CA ALA A 61 -12.27 -39.77 49.36
C ALA A 61 -13.59 -38.99 49.09
N ASN A 62 -14.13 -39.27 47.90
CA ASN A 62 -15.52 -39.14 47.42
C ASN A 62 -15.96 -37.86 46.70
N GLY A 63 -16.61 -38.07 45.55
CA GLY A 63 -17.63 -37.17 45.02
C GLY A 63 -17.43 -36.80 43.56
N GLY A 64 -17.89 -37.64 42.65
CA GLY A 64 -17.79 -37.41 41.22
C GLY A 64 -18.64 -36.25 40.70
N ALA A 65 -18.22 -35.73 39.55
CA ALA A 65 -19.08 -35.23 38.49
C ALA A 65 -18.27 -35.29 37.19
N SER A 66 -18.32 -36.45 36.52
CA SER A 66 -17.92 -36.58 35.12
C SER A 66 -18.85 -35.72 34.25
N LEU A 67 -18.28 -34.80 33.48
CA LEU A 67 -18.92 -34.14 32.33
C LEU A 67 -18.22 -34.49 31.01
N PHE A 68 -17.54 -35.64 30.97
CA PHE A 68 -17.02 -36.23 29.74
C PHE A 68 -17.84 -37.47 29.38
N ALA A 69 -18.93 -37.23 28.66
CA ALA A 69 -19.68 -38.24 27.94
C ALA A 69 -19.80 -37.80 26.48
N GLY A 70 -19.11 -38.52 25.58
CA GLY A 70 -19.23 -38.42 24.11
C GLY A 70 -18.59 -37.15 23.53
N THR A 71 -17.79 -37.16 22.48
CA THR A 71 -17.88 -38.00 21.28
C THR A 71 -16.52 -38.07 20.62
N GLN A 72 -16.13 -39.30 20.25
CA GLN A 72 -15.01 -39.63 19.39
C GLN A 72 -15.30 -39.22 17.94
N GLY A 73 -14.30 -38.68 17.23
CA GLY A 73 -14.25 -38.70 15.76
C GLY A 73 -14.20 -37.33 15.07
N GLY A 74 -12.98 -36.81 14.90
CA GLY A 74 -12.69 -35.69 14.00
C GLY A 74 -11.18 -35.54 13.83
N SER A 75 -10.71 -35.71 12.59
CA SER A 75 -9.31 -35.90 12.19
C SER A 75 -8.35 -34.80 12.62
N PHE A 76 -7.11 -35.22 12.90
CA PHE A 76 -5.90 -34.42 12.97
C PHE A 76 -5.63 -33.75 11.61
N PHE A 77 -5.12 -32.51 11.65
CA PHE A 77 -4.68 -31.64 10.55
C PHE A 77 -5.76 -30.86 9.78
N GLU A 78 -6.15 -29.71 10.35
CA GLU A 78 -6.52 -28.54 9.55
C GLU A 78 -5.84 -27.32 10.18
N PRO A 79 -4.86 -26.66 9.53
CA PRO A 79 -4.42 -25.35 9.99
C PRO A 79 -5.50 -24.37 9.57
N VAL A 80 -6.45 -24.10 10.47
CA VAL A 80 -7.18 -22.84 10.41
C VAL A 80 -6.13 -21.76 10.53
N VAL A 81 -5.74 -21.17 9.40
CA VAL A 81 -5.00 -19.91 9.36
C VAL A 81 -5.94 -18.86 9.94
N ARG A 82 -5.99 -18.80 11.26
CA ARG A 82 -6.64 -17.73 12.00
C ARG A 82 -5.74 -16.53 11.80
N ALA A 83 -6.04 -15.75 10.76
CA ALA A 83 -5.52 -14.40 10.63
C ALA A 83 -5.77 -13.71 11.97
N ALA A 84 -4.68 -13.33 12.65
CA ALA A 84 -4.77 -12.58 13.88
C ALA A 84 -5.64 -11.33 13.61
N PRO A 85 -6.52 -10.91 14.53
CA PRO A 85 -7.15 -9.61 14.40
C PRO A 85 -6.01 -8.59 14.50
N LEU A 86 -5.70 -7.93 13.39
CA LEU A 86 -4.86 -6.74 13.44
C LEU A 86 -5.58 -5.74 14.35
N PRO A 87 -4.92 -5.18 15.39
CA PRO A 87 -5.54 -4.15 16.20
C PRO A 87 -5.67 -2.91 15.33
N ALA A 88 -6.86 -2.70 14.80
CA ALA A 88 -7.15 -1.57 13.95
C ALA A 88 -7.63 -0.41 14.84
N LEU A 89 -6.81 0.64 14.92
CA LEU A 89 -7.36 1.99 14.73
C LEU A 89 -7.92 2.03 13.30
N ALA A 90 -8.99 1.26 13.05
CA ALA A 90 -9.74 1.36 11.82
C ALA A 90 -10.35 2.75 11.87
N PRO A 91 -10.19 3.58 10.83
CA PRO A 91 -11.06 4.72 10.65
C PRO A 91 -12.50 4.21 10.78
N SER A 92 -13.44 5.01 11.31
CA SER A 92 -14.84 4.60 11.36
C SER A 92 -15.19 4.01 10.00
N SER A 93 -15.64 2.75 9.96
CA SER A 93 -15.58 1.90 8.77
C SER A 93 -16.21 2.57 7.54
N ASN A 94 -17.24 3.39 7.77
CA ASN A 94 -17.91 4.23 6.79
C ASN A 94 -17.03 5.33 6.15
N VAL A 95 -16.15 5.98 6.91
CA VAL A 95 -15.26 7.05 6.45
C VAL A 95 -14.16 6.48 5.57
N ALA A 96 -13.46 5.43 6.02
CA ALA A 96 -12.45 4.77 5.19
C ALA A 96 -13.06 4.23 3.90
N GLU A 97 -14.22 3.57 4.00
CA GLU A 97 -14.94 3.08 2.83
C GLU A 97 -15.29 4.20 1.86
N HIS A 98 -15.81 5.33 2.34
CA HIS A 98 -16.12 6.47 1.50
C HIS A 98 -14.88 7.02 0.79
N ILE A 99 -13.76 7.21 1.51
CA ILE A 99 -12.51 7.69 0.90
C ILE A 99 -12.01 6.70 -0.16
N ARG A 100 -12.07 5.39 0.11
CA ARG A 100 -11.72 4.34 -0.85
C ARG A 100 -12.60 4.38 -2.10
N ASN A 101 -13.89 4.69 -1.96
CA ASN A 101 -14.79 4.88 -3.08
C ASN A 101 -14.37 6.09 -3.93
N VAL A 102 -14.00 7.20 -3.31
CA VAL A 102 -13.48 8.40 -4.02
C VAL A 102 -12.19 8.08 -4.77
N ILE A 103 -11.26 7.34 -4.16
CA ILE A 103 -10.02 6.89 -4.83
C ILE A 103 -10.35 5.97 -6.01
N ALA A 104 -11.24 5.00 -5.83
CA ALA A 104 -11.61 4.06 -6.90
C ALA A 104 -12.25 4.76 -8.11
N LEU A 105 -13.06 5.79 -7.87
CA LEU A 105 -13.62 6.65 -8.93
C LEU A 105 -12.52 7.34 -9.73
N ALA A 106 -11.39 7.68 -9.09
CA ALA A 106 -10.26 8.31 -9.74
C ALA A 106 -9.37 7.31 -10.52
N GLU A 107 -9.22 6.10 -10.00
CA GLU A 107 -8.13 5.19 -10.41
C GLU A 107 -8.58 4.01 -11.27
N ALA A 108 -9.68 3.33 -10.92
CA ALA A 108 -9.97 1.99 -11.42
C ALA A 108 -11.15 1.91 -12.41
N GLY A 109 -11.97 2.97 -12.48
CA GLY A 109 -13.17 2.98 -13.33
C GLY A 109 -14.09 1.76 -13.06
N PRO A 110 -14.72 1.17 -14.10
CA PRO A 110 -15.69 0.08 -13.93
C PRO A 110 -15.07 -1.26 -13.52
N ALA A 111 -13.76 -1.46 -13.73
CA ALA A 111 -13.09 -2.72 -13.43
C ALA A 111 -12.84 -2.91 -11.92
N GLY A 112 -12.82 -1.82 -11.14
CA GLY A 112 -12.73 -1.87 -9.68
C GLY A 112 -11.56 -2.72 -9.18
N TYR A 113 -11.84 -3.71 -8.33
CA TYR A 113 -10.83 -4.60 -7.75
C TYR A 113 -10.07 -5.47 -8.77
N ASP A 114 -10.60 -5.62 -9.98
CA ASP A 114 -9.96 -6.35 -11.07
C ASP A 114 -9.31 -5.42 -12.11
N ALA A 115 -9.17 -4.13 -11.81
CA ALA A 115 -8.54 -3.17 -12.71
C ALA A 115 -7.05 -3.50 -12.94
N ILE A 116 -6.62 -3.33 -14.19
CA ILE A 116 -5.24 -3.42 -14.63
C ILE A 116 -4.97 -2.18 -15.49
N GLN A 117 -3.80 -1.59 -15.33
CA GLN A 117 -3.42 -0.40 -16.09
C GLN A 117 -3.53 -0.64 -17.60
N HIS A 118 -4.24 0.25 -18.31
CA HIS A 118 -4.61 0.08 -19.72
C HIS A 118 -3.44 -0.07 -20.71
N GLY A 119 -2.26 0.43 -20.36
CA GLY A 119 -1.02 0.31 -21.13
C GLY A 119 -0.27 -1.00 -20.92
N ALA A 120 -0.76 -1.90 -20.05
CA ALA A 120 -0.21 -3.24 -19.90
C ALA A 120 -0.51 -4.06 -21.16
N ARG A 121 0.52 -4.48 -21.89
CA ARG A 121 0.37 -5.24 -23.15
C ARG A 121 0.16 -6.73 -22.90
N SER A 122 0.82 -7.26 -21.87
CA SER A 122 0.71 -8.64 -21.44
C SER A 122 -0.07 -8.72 -20.14
N LEU A 123 -1.33 -9.14 -20.24
CA LEU A 123 -2.23 -9.28 -19.09
C LEU A 123 -1.96 -10.60 -18.33
N PRO A 124 -2.22 -10.64 -17.02
CA PRO A 124 -2.17 -11.88 -16.27
C PRO A 124 -3.28 -12.83 -16.73
N ARG A 125 -3.06 -14.14 -16.54
CA ARG A 125 -4.02 -15.18 -16.92
C ARG A 125 -5.30 -15.18 -16.09
N LYS A 126 -5.21 -14.66 -14.86
CA LYS A 126 -6.31 -14.57 -13.89
C LYS A 126 -6.66 -13.11 -13.67
N ARG A 127 -7.91 -12.85 -13.29
CA ARG A 127 -8.30 -11.53 -12.77
C ARG A 127 -7.55 -11.23 -11.47
N PRO A 128 -7.21 -9.97 -11.17
CA PRO A 128 -6.46 -9.60 -9.97
C PRO A 128 -7.01 -10.22 -8.67
N THR A 129 -8.32 -10.22 -8.45
CA THR A 129 -8.92 -10.79 -7.23
C THR A 129 -8.82 -12.31 -7.12
N ALA A 130 -8.55 -13.00 -8.23
CA ALA A 130 -8.35 -14.45 -8.29
C ALA A 130 -6.87 -14.86 -8.18
N MET A 131 -5.94 -13.89 -8.18
CA MET A 131 -4.51 -14.13 -8.07
C MET A 131 -4.05 -14.17 -6.61
N THR A 132 -2.98 -14.92 -6.34
CA THR A 132 -2.18 -14.70 -5.13
C THR A 132 -1.20 -13.55 -5.33
N LEU A 133 -0.69 -12.97 -4.23
CA LEU A 133 0.37 -11.96 -4.30
C LEU A 133 1.61 -12.50 -5.03
N GLY A 134 1.95 -13.78 -4.83
CA GLY A 134 3.01 -14.47 -5.56
C GLY A 134 2.78 -14.48 -7.06
N GLU A 135 1.57 -14.87 -7.50
CA GLU A 135 1.21 -14.86 -8.92
C GLU A 135 1.28 -13.46 -9.53
N ILE A 136 0.95 -12.41 -8.77
CA ILE A 136 1.09 -11.01 -9.21
C ILE A 136 2.57 -10.67 -9.39
N TYR A 137 3.42 -11.03 -8.43
CA TYR A 137 4.87 -10.80 -8.54
C TYR A 137 5.51 -11.55 -9.71
N ASP A 138 5.07 -12.78 -9.95
CA ASP A 138 5.57 -13.60 -11.05
C ASP A 138 5.13 -13.02 -12.40
N TRP A 139 3.90 -12.52 -12.51
CA TRP A 139 3.43 -11.77 -13.69
C TRP A 139 4.27 -10.50 -13.94
N ILE A 140 4.54 -9.72 -12.89
CA ILE A 140 5.38 -8.51 -12.98
C ILE A 140 6.78 -8.86 -13.48
N ALA A 141 7.41 -9.89 -12.90
CA ALA A 141 8.76 -10.33 -13.27
C ALA A 141 8.83 -10.87 -14.71
N ALA A 142 7.80 -11.58 -15.15
CA ALA A 142 7.74 -12.15 -16.50
C ALA A 142 7.45 -11.11 -17.60
N THR A 143 7.04 -9.90 -17.25
CA THR A 143 6.63 -8.86 -18.21
C THR A 143 7.37 -7.53 -17.97
N PRO A 144 8.71 -7.50 -18.09
CA PRO A 144 9.49 -6.29 -17.83
C PRO A 144 9.15 -5.17 -18.83
N GLY A 145 9.20 -3.92 -18.36
CA GLY A 145 9.08 -2.73 -19.21
C GLY A 145 7.65 -2.27 -19.55
N GLN A 146 6.61 -2.97 -19.08
CA GLN A 146 5.23 -2.49 -19.15
C GLN A 146 4.78 -1.86 -17.82
N PRO A 147 3.69 -1.08 -17.78
CA PRO A 147 3.07 -0.64 -16.53
C PRO A 147 2.34 -1.81 -15.84
N HIS A 148 2.44 -1.88 -14.50
CA HIS A 148 1.85 -2.95 -13.69
C HIS A 148 0.95 -2.44 -12.57
N ALA A 149 0.39 -1.24 -12.69
CA ALA A 149 -0.58 -0.77 -11.71
C ALA A 149 -1.81 -1.71 -11.73
N ILE A 150 -2.18 -2.22 -10.55
CA ILE A 150 -3.15 -3.31 -10.41
C ILE A 150 -4.13 -3.06 -9.27
N GLY A 151 -5.36 -3.54 -9.45
CA GLY A 151 -6.43 -3.49 -8.47
C GLY A 151 -7.15 -2.14 -8.40
N ARG A 152 -8.10 -2.07 -7.48
CA ARG A 152 -9.00 -0.92 -7.26
C ARG A 152 -8.27 0.39 -6.97
N TYR A 153 -7.08 0.26 -6.40
CA TYR A 153 -6.27 1.37 -5.94
C TYR A 153 -4.99 1.54 -6.77
N GLN A 154 -4.90 0.84 -7.93
CA GLN A 154 -3.79 0.95 -8.90
C GLN A 154 -2.40 0.86 -8.25
N PHE A 155 -2.17 -0.16 -7.42
CA PHE A 155 -0.90 -0.34 -6.73
C PHE A 155 0.23 -0.61 -7.73
N VAL A 156 1.27 0.23 -7.72
CA VAL A 156 2.50 -0.01 -8.49
C VAL A 156 3.41 -1.03 -7.79
N PRO A 157 4.31 -1.73 -8.50
CA PRO A 157 5.06 -2.86 -7.94
C PRO A 157 5.83 -2.58 -6.64
N ASP A 158 6.55 -1.46 -6.55
CA ASP A 158 7.32 -1.11 -5.35
C ASP A 158 6.42 -0.84 -4.15
N THR A 159 5.35 -0.07 -4.35
CA THR A 159 4.34 0.22 -3.32
C THR A 159 3.66 -1.05 -2.85
N LEU A 160 3.23 -1.93 -3.76
CA LEU A 160 2.60 -3.20 -3.40
C LEU A 160 3.54 -4.06 -2.54
N ARG A 161 4.81 -4.21 -2.93
CA ARG A 161 5.81 -4.95 -2.16
C ARG A 161 6.00 -4.36 -0.76
N ALA A 162 6.08 -3.04 -0.64
CA ALA A 162 6.25 -2.37 0.65
C ALA A 162 5.04 -2.59 1.58
N LEU A 163 3.83 -2.43 1.05
CA LEU A 163 2.59 -2.62 1.82
C LEU A 163 2.40 -4.08 2.23
N VAL A 164 2.67 -5.04 1.35
CA VAL A 164 2.59 -6.48 1.65
C VAL A 164 3.55 -6.86 2.76
N ARG A 165 4.80 -6.36 2.74
CA ARG A 165 5.74 -6.56 3.85
C ARG A 165 5.23 -5.94 5.14
N ARG A 166 4.74 -4.70 5.10
CA ARG A 166 4.21 -3.99 6.28
C ARG A 166 3.00 -4.69 6.89
N ALA A 167 2.14 -5.26 6.06
CA ALA A 167 0.95 -6.01 6.46
C ALA A 167 1.26 -7.46 6.90
N GLY A 168 2.51 -7.92 6.76
CA GLY A 168 2.90 -9.29 7.09
C GLY A 168 2.23 -10.35 6.21
N LEU A 169 1.85 -10.00 4.98
CA LEU A 169 1.16 -10.91 4.07
C LEU A 169 2.17 -11.76 3.29
N SER A 170 1.87 -13.04 3.15
CA SER A 170 2.70 -13.98 2.41
C SER A 170 2.37 -14.01 0.91
N ARG A 171 3.24 -14.61 0.10
CA ARG A 171 3.02 -14.76 -1.36
C ARG A 171 1.77 -15.58 -1.67
N GLU A 172 1.36 -16.48 -0.77
CA GLU A 172 0.19 -17.37 -0.92
C GLU A 172 -1.14 -16.63 -0.68
N THR A 173 -1.07 -15.43 -0.09
CA THR A 173 -2.26 -14.62 0.20
C THR A 173 -2.96 -14.24 -1.11
N ARG A 174 -4.26 -14.54 -1.20
CA ARG A 174 -5.10 -14.09 -2.33
C ARG A 174 -5.33 -12.59 -2.29
N PHE A 175 -5.21 -11.93 -3.45
CA PHE A 175 -5.37 -10.48 -3.62
C PHE A 175 -6.84 -10.04 -3.68
N THR A 176 -7.63 -10.54 -2.71
CA THR A 176 -9.06 -10.29 -2.57
C THR A 176 -9.39 -8.81 -2.37
N PRO A 177 -10.65 -8.38 -2.57
CA PRO A 177 -11.08 -7.03 -2.26
C PRO A 177 -10.69 -6.57 -0.85
N ARG A 178 -10.87 -7.44 0.16
CA ARG A 178 -10.49 -7.15 1.55
C ARG A 178 -8.99 -6.91 1.72
N VAL A 179 -8.14 -7.66 1.00
CA VAL A 179 -6.69 -7.44 1.02
C VAL A 179 -6.33 -6.12 0.37
N GLN A 180 -6.93 -5.81 -0.79
CA GLN A 180 -6.73 -4.51 -1.45
C GLN A 180 -7.15 -3.34 -0.56
N ASP A 181 -8.31 -3.45 0.09
CA ASP A 181 -8.83 -2.46 1.04
C ASP A 181 -7.88 -2.27 2.22
N HIS A 182 -7.39 -3.37 2.80
CA HIS A 182 -6.44 -3.30 3.90
C HIS A 182 -5.12 -2.59 3.51
N LEU A 183 -4.60 -2.88 2.31
CA LEU A 183 -3.40 -2.21 1.80
C LEU A 183 -3.67 -0.74 1.46
N ALA A 184 -4.88 -0.38 1.05
CA ALA A 184 -5.28 1.01 0.85
C ALA A 184 -5.42 1.76 2.19
N ASP A 185 -5.99 1.13 3.22
CA ASP A 185 -6.10 1.71 4.56
C ASP A 185 -4.73 2.06 5.13
N LEU A 186 -3.75 1.19 4.90
CA LEU A 186 -2.35 1.46 5.19
C LEU A 186 -1.86 2.76 4.53
N LEU A 187 -2.19 3.03 3.27
CA LEU A 187 -1.85 4.29 2.60
C LEU A 187 -2.67 5.49 3.13
N LEU A 188 -3.91 5.28 3.58
CA LEU A 188 -4.71 6.33 4.21
C LEU A 188 -4.11 6.76 5.55
N LEU A 189 -3.55 5.81 6.32
CA LEU A 189 -2.79 6.12 7.52
C LEU A 189 -1.55 6.96 7.17
N ASP A 190 -0.79 6.57 6.14
CA ASP A 190 0.39 7.32 5.69
C ASP A 190 0.03 8.74 5.18
N ALA A 191 -1.17 8.91 4.62
CA ALA A 191 -1.69 10.20 4.18
C ALA A 191 -2.13 11.13 5.32
N GLY A 192 -2.22 10.61 6.55
CA GLY A 192 -2.58 11.36 7.74
C GLY A 192 -4.08 11.38 8.05
N LEU A 193 -4.82 10.31 7.70
CA LEU A 193 -6.26 10.24 7.99
C LEU A 193 -6.58 10.41 9.49
N PRO A 194 -5.87 9.76 10.43
CA PRO A 194 -6.11 9.98 11.85
C PRO A 194 -5.92 11.45 12.28
N GLU A 195 -4.87 12.10 11.80
CA GLU A 195 -4.56 13.52 12.05
C GLU A 195 -5.66 14.42 11.48
N ALA A 196 -6.16 14.10 10.28
CA ALA A 196 -7.23 14.85 9.65
C ALA A 196 -8.56 14.71 10.41
N GLN A 197 -8.86 13.52 10.92
CA GLN A 197 -10.05 13.27 11.76
C GLN A 197 -9.97 14.00 13.10
N ARG A 198 -8.77 14.09 13.71
CA ARG A 198 -8.53 14.87 14.93
C ARG A 198 -8.49 16.39 14.66
N GLY A 199 -8.35 16.81 13.41
CA GLY A 199 -8.23 18.22 13.01
C GLY A 199 -6.82 18.78 13.19
N GLU A 200 -5.81 17.91 13.32
CA GLU A 200 -4.39 18.28 13.42
C GLU A 200 -3.82 18.68 12.04
N ILE A 201 -4.38 18.14 10.97
CA ILE A 201 -4.16 18.63 9.60
C ILE A 201 -5.48 19.06 8.97
N THR A 202 -5.42 20.07 8.10
CA THR A 202 -6.62 20.55 7.42
C THR A 202 -7.15 19.50 6.42
N PRO A 203 -8.46 19.47 6.13
CA PRO A 203 -9.03 18.65 5.06
C PRO A 203 -8.29 18.78 3.73
N ARG A 204 -7.94 20.01 3.35
CA ARG A 204 -7.18 20.28 2.11
C ARG A 204 -5.76 19.71 2.16
N SER A 205 -5.07 19.80 3.30
CA SER A 205 -3.75 19.18 3.50
C SER A 205 -3.82 17.67 3.32
N PHE A 206 -4.83 17.01 3.91
CA PHE A 206 -5.05 15.58 3.71
C PHE A 206 -5.32 15.23 2.25
N MET A 207 -6.19 15.98 1.56
CA MET A 207 -6.45 15.79 0.13
C MET A 207 -5.18 15.96 -0.73
N HIS A 208 -4.31 16.91 -0.38
CA HIS A 208 -3.00 17.08 -1.01
C HIS A 208 -2.06 15.88 -0.80
N ASN A 209 -2.11 15.27 0.39
CA ASN A 209 -1.38 14.04 0.69
C ASN A 209 -1.92 12.85 -0.12
N LEU A 210 -3.25 12.71 -0.23
CA LEU A 210 -3.87 11.69 -1.09
C LEU A 210 -3.45 11.84 -2.56
N ALA A 211 -3.47 13.06 -3.10
CA ALA A 211 -2.96 13.34 -4.46
C ALA A 211 -1.44 13.14 -4.59
N GLY A 212 -0.73 12.95 -3.48
CA GLY A 212 0.66 12.51 -3.39
C GLY A 212 0.86 11.00 -3.48
N ILE A 213 -0.22 10.22 -3.48
CA ILE A 213 -0.19 8.76 -3.54
C ILE A 213 -0.88 8.25 -4.81
N TRP A 214 -2.03 8.85 -5.16
CA TRP A 214 -2.89 8.43 -6.27
C TRP A 214 -2.88 9.46 -7.40
N ALA A 215 -2.50 9.01 -8.59
CA ALA A 215 -2.26 9.90 -9.73
C ALA A 215 -3.54 10.42 -10.39
N GLY A 216 -4.66 9.73 -10.25
CA GLY A 216 -5.98 10.15 -10.72
C GLY A 216 -6.55 11.32 -9.91
N LEU A 217 -6.05 11.57 -8.70
CA LEU A 217 -6.54 12.66 -7.85
C LEU A 217 -5.96 14.03 -8.28
N PRO A 218 -6.80 15.09 -8.30
CA PRO A 218 -6.37 16.43 -8.67
C PRO A 218 -5.71 17.18 -7.50
N LEU A 219 -4.80 18.09 -7.83
CA LEU A 219 -4.40 19.23 -7.01
C LEU A 219 -5.35 20.42 -7.25
N PRO A 220 -5.28 21.51 -6.45
CA PRO A 220 -6.08 22.72 -6.66
C PRO A 220 -5.92 23.35 -8.06
N SER A 221 -4.78 23.11 -8.71
CA SER A 221 -4.54 23.52 -10.11
C SER A 221 -5.39 22.74 -11.14
N GLY A 222 -6.13 21.73 -10.71
CA GLY A 222 -6.87 20.79 -11.57
C GLY A 222 -6.00 19.71 -12.21
N LYS A 223 -4.68 19.76 -12.04
CA LYS A 223 -3.73 18.77 -12.57
C LYS A 223 -3.45 17.68 -11.53
N SER A 224 -3.10 16.49 -12.01
CA SER A 224 -2.46 15.47 -11.17
C SER A 224 -1.10 15.96 -10.70
N ARG A 225 -0.66 15.54 -9.51
CA ARG A 225 0.74 15.71 -9.08
C ARG A 225 1.73 15.10 -10.09
N TYR A 226 1.32 14.04 -10.77
CA TYR A 226 2.14 13.30 -11.73
C TYR A 226 1.87 13.70 -13.18
N HIS A 227 1.24 14.86 -13.41
CA HIS A 227 0.92 15.32 -14.76
C HIS A 227 2.17 15.37 -15.65
N GLY A 228 2.09 14.75 -16.83
CA GLY A 228 3.20 14.66 -17.78
C GLY A 228 4.16 13.48 -17.55
N TYR A 229 4.02 12.76 -16.43
CA TYR A 229 4.77 11.54 -16.17
C TYR A 229 3.93 10.32 -16.56
N ALA A 230 4.45 9.46 -17.45
CA ALA A 230 3.83 8.20 -17.85
C ALA A 230 2.33 8.31 -18.27
N GLY A 231 1.93 9.44 -18.86
CA GLY A 231 0.55 9.69 -19.29
C GLY A 231 -0.44 9.98 -18.15
N ASN A 232 0.03 10.17 -16.92
CA ASN A 232 -0.82 10.45 -15.77
C ASN A 232 -1.54 11.80 -15.92
N LYS A 233 -2.81 11.80 -15.53
CA LYS A 233 -3.68 12.99 -15.50
C LYS A 233 -4.72 12.81 -14.41
N ALA A 234 -5.21 13.93 -13.89
CA ALA A 234 -6.36 13.88 -12.98
C ALA A 234 -7.60 13.42 -13.77
N THR A 235 -8.38 12.53 -13.17
CA THR A 235 -9.60 11.95 -13.76
C THR A 235 -10.87 12.59 -13.20
N MET A 236 -10.73 13.46 -12.19
CA MET A 236 -11.78 14.31 -11.65
C MET A 236 -11.28 15.74 -11.39
N THR A 237 -12.20 16.69 -11.29
CA THR A 237 -11.88 18.08 -10.96
C THR A 237 -11.64 18.26 -9.47
N TRP A 238 -10.87 19.28 -9.09
CA TRP A 238 -10.66 19.65 -7.68
C TRP A 238 -11.99 19.91 -6.95
N ALA A 239 -12.91 20.64 -7.58
CA ALA A 239 -14.24 20.92 -7.02
C ALA A 239 -15.06 19.65 -6.76
N ARG A 240 -14.97 18.65 -7.67
CA ARG A 240 -15.59 17.34 -7.43
C ARG A 240 -14.91 16.65 -6.25
N PHE A 241 -13.58 16.62 -6.21
CA PHE A 241 -12.84 15.99 -5.12
C PHE A 241 -13.17 16.60 -3.75
N GLU A 242 -13.24 17.94 -3.63
CA GLU A 242 -13.66 18.61 -2.39
C GLU A 242 -15.09 18.23 -1.99
N ARG A 243 -16.03 18.20 -2.93
CA ARG A 243 -17.42 17.82 -2.65
C ARG A 243 -17.51 16.38 -2.16
N GLU A 244 -16.82 15.44 -2.80
CA GLU A 244 -16.82 14.05 -2.36
C GLU A 244 -16.14 13.89 -1.00
N MET A 245 -15.14 14.71 -0.66
CA MET A 245 -14.43 14.64 0.62
C MET A 245 -15.13 15.37 1.77
N ALA A 246 -16.04 16.30 1.49
CA ALA A 246 -16.73 17.07 2.53
C ALA A 246 -17.41 16.22 3.63
N PRO A 247 -18.09 15.09 3.33
CA PRO A 247 -18.71 14.24 4.35
C PRO A 247 -17.71 13.62 5.33
N VAL A 248 -16.44 13.43 4.94
CA VAL A 248 -15.39 12.83 5.79
C VAL A 248 -15.06 13.70 7.00
N PHE A 249 -15.24 15.03 6.86
CA PHE A 249 -14.81 16.01 7.84
C PHE A 249 -15.97 16.74 8.52
N ARG A 250 -17.22 16.37 8.23
CA ARG A 250 -18.38 16.89 8.95
C ARG A 250 -18.42 16.25 10.33
N ARG A 251 -18.26 17.09 11.37
CA ARG A 251 -18.49 16.75 12.77
C ARG A 251 -19.97 16.84 13.09
#